data_AF-A0A960WA05-F1
#
_entry.id   AF-A0A960WA05-F1
#
_cell.length_a   1.000
_cell.length_b   1.000
_cell.length_c   1.000
_cell.angle_alpha   90.00
_cell.angle_beta   90.00
_cell.angle_gamma   90.00
#
_symmetry.space_group_name_H-M   'P 1'
#
loop_
_entity.id
_entity.type
_entity.pdbx_description
1 polymer ?
#
loop_
_entity_poly.entity_id
_entity_poly.type
_entity_poly.pdbx_seq_one_letter_code
_entity_poly.pdbx_strand_id
1 'polypeptide(L)'
;MIAQKIFSNFYEWKIKKFYHQRNIQAVDENILKLKKYNVHKFWFWRHYIDRVLGDKPSFLDWQTLYDRVPTTNKKLRKVIHHEMVLQLIVEKNTERSVVLFLQGIESFGFKFRDAQKYIGILHLLMENQSYQQARDFKESCFAKISSPVLHKKISLMTSEIHFKLDTFFSQKLTRHRWIETFDILDKLQLYGKSNLLYEVKVDHCRLQRASALLLDIRFSQAEQDQLLGAIADAIKNSKPYLLLRLGDGESYAFMGDKHSGDMNVRENKWWGQPLASSTRNHICQLFKQAYYQADCLGIPSCYRFYRDYLGMNLKDYLTFNRIESVSQRGLKSIHRQLIDDYHHEKISKQVVFCEHRCHQTVFRLPQIKKLMQWAPQTIIVSKYAQAPLAALFESEKVAFFQIPGERQGNTSLPYHVDDYTSSLLSLLRPGDLVLVGAGFAGKGFLAAAKSAGCVALDVGSMVDHWLGHHTRQIADFV
;
A
#
# COMPACT_ATOMS: atom_id res chain seq x y z
N MET A 1 27.94 33.32 -10.97
CA MET A 1 26.78 34.09 -10.45
C MET A 1 26.49 35.35 -11.28
N ILE A 2 27.46 36.25 -11.51
CA ILE A 2 27.29 37.47 -12.34
C ILE A 2 26.99 37.13 -13.81
N ALA A 3 27.69 36.16 -14.40
CA ALA A 3 27.38 35.67 -15.75
C ALA A 3 25.97 35.07 -15.89
N GLN A 4 25.41 34.51 -14.81
CA GLN A 4 24.08 33.91 -14.76
C GLN A 4 22.99 34.98 -14.63
N LYS A 5 23.29 36.07 -13.93
CA LYS A 5 22.42 37.26 -13.79
C LYS A 5 22.41 38.11 -15.08
N ILE A 6 23.55 38.24 -15.75
CA ILE A 6 23.67 38.86 -17.08
C ILE A 6 22.95 38.00 -18.14
N PHE A 7 23.07 36.67 -18.07
CA PHE A 7 22.31 35.76 -18.95
C PHE A 7 20.79 35.85 -18.74
N SER A 8 20.33 35.96 -17.48
CA SER A 8 18.92 36.10 -17.14
C SER A 8 18.33 37.41 -17.67
N ASN A 9 19.04 38.52 -17.46
CA ASN A 9 18.55 39.86 -17.80
C ASN A 9 18.60 40.14 -19.32
N PHE A 10 19.60 39.61 -20.03
CA PHE A 10 19.69 39.74 -21.48
C PHE A 10 18.56 39.00 -22.21
N TYR A 11 18.10 37.88 -21.64
CA TYR A 11 16.98 37.12 -22.17
C TYR A 11 15.61 37.70 -21.77
N GLU A 12 15.42 38.15 -20.53
CA GLU A 12 14.16 38.83 -20.13
C GLU A 12 13.87 40.06 -20.98
N TRP A 13 14.90 40.85 -21.32
CA TRP A 13 14.76 42.05 -22.14
C TRP A 13 14.40 41.74 -23.60
N LYS A 14 15.06 40.74 -24.22
CA LYS A 14 14.70 40.33 -25.58
C LYS A 14 13.35 39.63 -25.64
N ILE A 15 12.99 38.84 -24.63
CA ILE A 15 11.70 38.17 -24.59
C ILE A 15 10.59 39.23 -24.51
N LYS A 16 10.70 40.26 -23.63
CA LYS A 16 9.68 41.33 -23.43
C LYS A 16 9.26 42.08 -24.70
N LYS A 17 10.14 42.20 -25.70
CA LYS A 17 9.85 42.92 -26.95
C LYS A 17 9.07 42.10 -28.00
N PHE A 18 8.90 40.79 -27.81
CA PHE A 18 8.21 39.86 -28.73
C PHE A 18 6.78 39.47 -28.27
N TYR A 19 6.25 40.06 -27.18
CA TYR A 19 5.16 39.49 -26.36
C TYR A 19 3.70 39.66 -26.80
N HIS A 20 3.37 40.28 -27.95
CA HIS A 20 1.98 40.68 -28.21
C HIS A 20 1.22 39.98 -29.31
N GLN A 21 1.73 38.86 -29.86
CA GLN A 21 0.96 38.12 -30.87
C GLN A 21 1.04 36.62 -30.60
N ARG A 22 -0.12 35.98 -30.40
CA ARG A 22 -0.30 34.52 -30.46
C ARG A 22 -0.04 34.06 -31.90
N ASN A 23 1.23 34.09 -32.31
CA ASN A 23 1.62 33.87 -33.68
C ASN A 23 2.35 32.53 -33.81
N ILE A 24 1.69 31.57 -34.44
CA ILE A 24 2.22 30.24 -34.73
C ILE A 24 3.48 30.31 -35.63
N GLN A 25 3.65 31.33 -36.48
CA GLN A 25 4.90 31.52 -37.24
C GLN A 25 6.11 31.83 -36.35
N ALA A 26 5.90 32.42 -35.16
CA ALA A 26 6.97 32.63 -34.20
C ALA A 26 7.51 31.31 -33.62
N VAL A 27 6.77 30.19 -33.75
CA VAL A 27 7.22 28.86 -33.31
C VAL A 27 8.36 28.36 -34.18
N ASP A 28 8.26 28.51 -35.50
CA ASP A 28 9.24 27.97 -36.44
C ASP A 28 10.57 28.73 -36.34
N GLU A 29 10.52 30.07 -36.20
CA GLU A 29 11.71 30.87 -35.93
C GLU A 29 12.38 30.57 -34.58
N ASN A 30 11.57 30.30 -33.55
CA ASN A 30 12.10 30.02 -32.20
C ASN A 30 12.65 28.60 -32.08
N ILE A 31 12.07 27.60 -32.75
CA ILE A 31 12.64 26.25 -32.86
C ILE A 31 14.00 26.30 -33.57
N LEU A 32 14.14 27.09 -34.64
CA LEU A 32 15.42 27.34 -35.31
C LEU A 32 16.44 28.05 -34.42
N LYS A 33 16.01 29.06 -33.65
CA LYS A 33 16.87 29.75 -32.67
C LYS A 33 17.31 28.82 -31.53
N LEU A 34 16.45 27.92 -31.05
CA LEU A 34 16.76 26.97 -29.95
C LEU A 34 17.74 25.87 -30.35
N LYS A 35 17.80 25.48 -31.64
CA LYS A 35 18.87 24.61 -32.17
C LYS A 35 20.27 25.21 -31.92
N LYS A 36 20.39 26.54 -31.93
CA LYS A 36 21.67 27.26 -31.76
C LYS A 36 22.18 27.25 -30.31
N TYR A 37 21.31 27.07 -29.32
CA TYR A 37 21.64 27.28 -27.90
C TYR A 37 21.72 26.00 -27.04
N ASN A 38 21.57 24.81 -27.64
CA ASN A 38 21.69 23.52 -26.94
C ASN A 38 20.85 23.43 -25.63
N VAL A 39 19.68 24.05 -25.62
CA VAL A 39 18.87 24.23 -24.40
C VAL A 39 18.08 22.96 -24.11
N HIS A 40 18.71 22.01 -23.41
CA HIS A 40 18.13 20.70 -23.08
C HIS A 40 17.26 20.67 -21.82
N LYS A 41 16.96 21.82 -21.20
CA LYS A 41 16.28 21.87 -19.89
C LYS A 41 14.75 21.92 -20.06
N PHE A 42 14.10 20.88 -19.52
CA PHE A 42 12.64 20.64 -19.48
C PHE A 42 11.80 21.86 -19.05
N TRP A 43 12.30 22.65 -18.09
CA TRP A 43 11.63 23.85 -17.58
C TRP A 43 11.39 24.94 -18.63
N PHE A 44 12.32 25.11 -19.58
CA PHE A 44 12.18 26.12 -20.64
C PHE A 44 11.05 25.75 -21.61
N TRP A 45 10.92 24.45 -21.92
CA TRP A 45 9.87 23.95 -22.79
C TRP A 45 8.50 24.04 -22.14
N ARG A 46 8.36 23.70 -20.85
CA ARG A 46 7.10 23.84 -20.13
C ARG A 46 6.61 25.29 -20.12
N HIS A 47 7.50 26.23 -19.82
CA HIS A 47 7.15 27.66 -19.83
C HIS A 47 6.82 28.20 -21.23
N TYR A 48 7.42 27.62 -22.28
CA TYR A 48 7.10 27.94 -23.68
C TYR A 48 5.74 27.38 -24.10
N ILE A 49 5.45 26.13 -23.73
CA ILE A 49 4.17 25.44 -23.95
C ILE A 49 3.03 26.21 -23.28
N ASP A 50 3.17 26.52 -21.98
CA ASP A 50 2.14 27.23 -21.20
C ASP A 50 1.78 28.60 -21.82
N ARG A 51 2.73 29.24 -22.51
CA ARG A 51 2.51 30.55 -23.15
C ARG A 51 2.04 30.50 -24.60
N VAL A 52 2.49 29.51 -25.36
CA VAL A 52 2.15 29.39 -26.79
C VAL A 52 0.82 28.66 -26.97
N LEU A 53 0.58 27.63 -26.16
CA LEU A 53 -0.61 26.78 -26.25
C LEU A 53 -1.67 27.13 -25.17
N GLY A 54 -1.30 27.95 -24.17
CA GLY A 54 -2.18 28.32 -23.05
C GLY A 54 -2.15 27.30 -21.91
N ASP A 55 -2.93 27.55 -20.84
CA ASP A 55 -2.91 26.76 -19.60
C ASP A 55 -3.43 25.32 -19.77
N LYS A 56 -4.13 25.02 -20.87
CA LYS A 56 -4.72 23.70 -21.17
C LYS A 56 -4.70 23.42 -22.68
N PRO A 57 -3.57 22.99 -23.24
CA PRO A 57 -3.47 22.67 -24.66
C PRO A 57 -4.37 21.50 -25.02
N SER A 58 -5.12 21.61 -26.12
CA SER A 58 -5.88 20.48 -26.67
C SER A 58 -4.95 19.42 -27.25
N PHE A 59 -5.46 18.22 -27.52
CA PHE A 59 -4.68 17.22 -28.26
C PHE A 59 -4.16 17.74 -29.62
N LEU A 60 -4.97 18.53 -30.34
CA LEU A 60 -4.60 19.09 -31.64
C LEU A 60 -3.45 20.09 -31.54
N ASP A 61 -3.41 20.87 -30.45
CA ASP A 61 -2.32 21.79 -30.15
C ASP A 61 -0.99 21.04 -29.96
N TRP A 62 -1.03 19.95 -29.19
CA TRP A 62 0.13 19.09 -29.00
C TRP A 62 0.56 18.36 -30.28
N GLN A 63 -0.38 17.90 -31.08
CA GLN A 63 -0.10 17.25 -32.37
C GLN A 63 0.56 18.23 -33.34
N THR A 64 0.02 19.45 -33.44
CA THR A 64 0.60 20.52 -34.26
C THR A 64 2.04 20.83 -33.83
N LEU A 65 2.29 20.88 -32.52
CA LEU A 65 3.64 21.06 -31.99
C LEU A 65 4.55 19.86 -32.33
N TYR A 66 4.06 18.64 -32.18
CA TYR A 66 4.80 17.41 -32.50
C TYR A 66 5.25 17.36 -33.96
N ASP A 67 4.37 17.72 -34.89
CA ASP A 67 4.63 17.72 -36.33
C ASP A 67 5.66 18.79 -36.73
N ARG A 68 5.68 19.92 -36.02
CA ARG A 68 6.65 21.01 -36.22
C ARG A 68 8.02 20.73 -35.62
N VAL A 69 8.12 19.87 -34.60
CA VAL A 69 9.43 19.55 -34.02
C VAL A 69 10.21 18.65 -34.98
N PRO A 70 11.44 19.07 -35.40
CA PRO A 70 12.27 18.28 -36.29
C PRO A 70 12.48 16.86 -35.78
N THR A 71 12.40 15.88 -36.68
CA THR A 71 12.60 14.44 -36.38
C THR A 71 13.95 14.16 -35.71
N THR A 72 14.95 15.01 -35.94
CA THR A 72 16.28 14.94 -35.31
C THR A 72 16.26 15.24 -33.81
N ASN A 73 15.26 15.94 -33.28
CA ASN A 73 15.12 16.24 -31.85
C ASN A 73 14.25 15.20 -31.12
N LYS A 74 14.76 13.96 -31.05
CA LYS A 74 14.06 12.83 -30.43
C LYS A 74 13.65 13.08 -28.97
N LYS A 75 14.45 13.84 -28.21
CA LYS A 75 14.19 14.12 -26.79
C LYS A 75 12.98 15.01 -26.59
N LEU A 76 12.80 16.04 -27.42
CA LEU A 76 11.64 16.93 -27.34
C LEU A 76 10.37 16.25 -27.87
N ARG A 77 10.48 15.55 -29.02
CA ARG A 77 9.35 14.77 -29.55
C ARG A 77 8.85 13.74 -28.55
N LYS A 78 9.75 13.07 -27.82
CA LYS A 78 9.40 12.17 -26.70
C LYS A 78 8.56 12.85 -25.61
N VAL A 79 8.90 14.08 -25.21
CA VAL A 79 8.15 14.83 -24.19
C VAL A 79 6.79 15.23 -24.71
N ILE A 80 6.71 15.82 -25.91
CA ILE A 80 5.43 16.22 -26.53
C ILE A 80 4.52 15.01 -26.71
N HIS A 81 5.07 13.91 -27.19
CA HIS A 81 4.35 12.65 -27.35
C HIS A 81 3.79 12.12 -26.03
N HIS A 82 4.51 12.29 -24.91
CA HIS A 82 4.02 11.94 -23.59
C HIS A 82 2.80 12.80 -23.19
N GLU A 83 2.88 14.13 -23.39
CA GLU A 83 1.79 15.04 -23.07
C GLU A 83 0.56 14.81 -23.97
N MET A 84 0.77 14.47 -25.25
CA MET A 84 -0.32 14.05 -26.14
C MET A 84 -1.06 12.81 -25.59
N VAL A 85 -0.34 11.82 -25.08
CA VAL A 85 -0.96 10.64 -24.45
C VAL A 85 -1.76 11.06 -23.20
N LEU A 86 -1.19 11.89 -22.33
CA LEU A 86 -1.88 12.37 -21.13
C LEU A 86 -3.15 13.18 -21.45
N GLN A 87 -3.09 14.04 -22.45
CA GLN A 87 -4.22 14.85 -22.88
C GLN A 87 -5.37 13.97 -23.40
N LEU A 88 -5.07 12.92 -24.17
CA LEU A 88 -6.09 11.96 -24.61
C LEU A 88 -6.71 11.18 -23.44
N ILE A 89 -5.98 10.94 -22.34
CA ILE A 89 -6.54 10.34 -21.13
C ILE A 89 -7.54 11.30 -20.47
N VAL A 90 -7.18 12.58 -20.36
CA VAL A 90 -8.06 13.62 -19.79
C VAL A 90 -9.33 13.78 -20.62
N GLU A 91 -9.20 13.72 -21.95
CA GLU A 91 -10.31 13.75 -22.90
C GLU A 91 -11.11 12.44 -22.97
N LYS A 92 -10.71 11.41 -22.20
CA LYS A 92 -11.31 10.06 -22.22
C LYS A 92 -11.28 9.40 -23.60
N ASN A 93 -10.34 9.77 -24.46
CA ASN A 93 -10.13 9.16 -25.77
C ASN A 93 -9.09 8.03 -25.66
N THR A 94 -9.53 6.95 -25.04
CA THR A 94 -8.64 5.94 -24.51
C THR A 94 -8.07 5.00 -25.57
N GLU A 95 -8.81 4.77 -26.67
CA GLU A 95 -8.30 4.03 -27.83
C GLU A 95 -7.11 4.77 -28.46
N ARG A 96 -7.28 6.07 -28.74
CA ARG A 96 -6.23 6.87 -29.38
C ARG A 96 -5.02 7.04 -28.46
N SER A 97 -5.22 7.14 -27.13
CA SER A 97 -4.12 7.26 -26.18
C SER A 97 -3.25 6.00 -26.13
N VAL A 98 -3.86 4.82 -26.25
CA VAL A 98 -3.15 3.54 -26.35
C VAL A 98 -2.35 3.42 -27.64
N VAL A 99 -2.96 3.71 -28.80
CA VAL A 99 -2.27 3.67 -30.09
C VAL A 99 -1.06 4.59 -30.07
N LEU A 100 -1.25 5.83 -29.60
CA LEU A 100 -0.18 6.80 -29.52
C LEU A 100 0.90 6.34 -28.53
N PHE A 101 0.54 5.81 -27.37
CA PHE A 101 1.52 5.29 -26.41
C PHE A 101 2.42 4.20 -27.01
N LEU A 102 1.85 3.26 -27.76
CA LEU A 102 2.61 2.18 -28.43
C LEU A 102 3.60 2.75 -29.46
N GLN A 103 3.16 3.71 -30.27
CA GLN A 103 4.06 4.44 -31.18
C GLN A 103 5.20 5.13 -30.42
N GLY A 104 4.93 5.61 -29.20
CA GLY A 104 5.93 6.23 -28.34
C GLY A 104 6.99 5.25 -27.83
N ILE A 105 6.60 4.00 -27.55
CA ILE A 105 7.56 2.96 -27.18
C ILE A 105 8.48 2.64 -28.36
N GLU A 106 7.91 2.42 -29.55
CA GLU A 106 8.68 2.08 -30.75
C GLU A 106 9.59 3.24 -31.18
N SER A 107 9.06 4.47 -31.21
CA SER A 107 9.77 5.64 -31.72
C SER A 107 10.78 6.25 -30.75
N PHE A 108 10.51 6.16 -29.43
CA PHE A 108 11.27 6.91 -28.42
C PHE A 108 11.82 6.06 -27.27
N GLY A 109 11.63 4.74 -27.32
CA GLY A 109 12.07 3.84 -26.25
C GLY A 109 11.52 4.28 -24.90
N PHE A 110 10.22 4.53 -24.82
CA PHE A 110 9.54 4.80 -23.54
C PHE A 110 9.95 3.71 -22.54
N LYS A 111 10.38 4.13 -21.35
CA LYS A 111 10.89 3.20 -20.34
C LYS A 111 9.71 2.58 -19.62
N PHE A 112 9.93 1.43 -18.99
CA PHE A 112 8.93 0.67 -18.24
C PHE A 112 8.06 1.49 -17.26
N ARG A 113 8.60 2.55 -16.64
CA ARG A 113 7.81 3.46 -15.77
C ARG A 113 6.74 4.25 -16.53
N ASP A 114 6.96 4.52 -17.82
CA ASP A 114 5.97 5.16 -18.69
C ASP A 114 4.82 4.19 -19.03
N ALA A 115 5.08 2.87 -19.01
CA ALA A 115 4.10 1.80 -19.24
C ALA A 115 3.24 1.44 -18.01
N GLN A 116 3.64 1.84 -16.80
CA GLN A 116 2.75 1.73 -15.63
C GLN A 116 1.53 2.68 -15.77
N LYS A 117 1.69 3.81 -16.46
CA LYS A 117 0.57 4.69 -16.81
C LYS A 117 -0.38 4.03 -17.81
N TYR A 118 0.14 3.18 -18.72
CA TYR A 118 -0.65 2.39 -19.68
C TYR A 118 -1.59 1.39 -19.01
N ILE A 119 -1.20 0.81 -17.87
CA ILE A 119 -2.09 -0.04 -17.06
C ILE A 119 -3.29 0.77 -16.57
N GLY A 120 -3.07 2.02 -16.12
CA GLY A 120 -4.16 2.93 -15.76
C GLY A 120 -5.05 3.32 -16.95
N ILE A 121 -4.51 3.43 -18.15
CA ILE A 121 -5.27 3.72 -19.39
C ILE A 121 -6.14 2.53 -19.79
N LEU A 122 -5.58 1.31 -19.76
CA LEU A 122 -6.35 0.09 -19.99
C LEU A 122 -7.44 -0.10 -18.92
N HIS A 123 -7.13 0.22 -17.67
CA HIS A 123 -8.09 0.22 -16.57
C HIS A 123 -9.28 1.19 -16.85
N LEU A 124 -9.00 2.41 -17.31
CA LEU A 124 -10.04 3.38 -17.70
C LEU A 124 -10.86 2.94 -18.92
N LEU A 125 -10.27 2.21 -19.88
CA LEU A 125 -11.03 1.56 -20.98
C LEU A 125 -11.98 0.49 -20.44
N MET A 126 -11.51 -0.30 -19.50
CA MET A 126 -12.23 -1.44 -18.94
C MET A 126 -13.37 -1.02 -18.02
N GLU A 127 -13.24 0.07 -17.26
CA GLU A 127 -14.35 0.61 -16.45
C GLU A 127 -15.56 1.03 -17.31
N ASN A 128 -15.35 1.30 -18.60
CA ASN A 128 -16.36 1.84 -19.50
C ASN A 128 -16.77 0.87 -20.63
N GLN A 129 -16.23 -0.36 -20.69
CA GLN A 129 -16.50 -1.33 -21.76
C GLN A 129 -16.65 -2.77 -21.25
N SER A 130 -17.24 -3.65 -22.05
CA SER A 130 -17.33 -5.09 -21.70
C SER A 130 -15.96 -5.77 -21.75
N TYR A 131 -15.76 -6.81 -20.91
CA TYR A 131 -14.53 -7.62 -20.87
C TYR A 131 -14.07 -8.09 -22.26
N GLN A 132 -15.02 -8.52 -23.09
CA GLN A 132 -14.74 -9.01 -24.44
C GLN A 132 -14.18 -7.89 -25.34
N GLN A 133 -14.75 -6.69 -25.28
CA GLN A 133 -14.23 -5.53 -26.03
C GLN A 133 -12.84 -5.11 -25.58
N ALA A 134 -12.58 -5.08 -24.27
CA ALA A 134 -11.27 -4.76 -23.74
C ALA A 134 -10.22 -5.84 -24.10
N ARG A 135 -10.61 -7.12 -24.14
CA ARG A 135 -9.75 -8.22 -24.62
C ARG A 135 -9.44 -8.08 -26.11
N ASP A 136 -10.45 -7.88 -26.96
CA ASP A 136 -10.26 -7.79 -28.40
C ASP A 136 -9.45 -6.54 -28.78
N PHE A 137 -9.68 -5.43 -28.09
CA PHE A 137 -8.89 -4.22 -28.20
C PHE A 137 -7.42 -4.47 -27.83
N LYS A 138 -7.18 -5.14 -26.70
CA LYS A 138 -5.85 -5.55 -26.24
C LYS A 138 -5.15 -6.41 -27.31
N GLU A 139 -5.81 -7.45 -27.84
CA GLU A 139 -5.24 -8.29 -28.91
C GLU A 139 -4.94 -7.49 -30.18
N SER A 140 -5.79 -6.54 -30.57
CA SER A 140 -5.53 -5.66 -31.72
C SER A 140 -4.31 -4.74 -31.50
N CYS A 141 -4.06 -4.34 -30.25
CA CYS A 141 -2.88 -3.57 -29.87
C CYS A 141 -1.62 -4.44 -29.89
N PHE A 142 -1.72 -5.70 -29.44
CA PHE A 142 -0.64 -6.68 -29.49
C PHE A 142 -0.20 -6.99 -30.92
N ALA A 143 -1.15 -7.15 -31.84
CA ALA A 143 -0.87 -7.39 -33.25
C ALA A 143 -0.05 -6.27 -33.91
N LYS A 144 -0.08 -5.04 -33.35
CA LYS A 144 0.67 -3.88 -33.84
C LYS A 144 2.08 -3.76 -33.23
N ILE A 145 2.41 -4.53 -32.21
CA ILE A 145 3.72 -4.49 -31.55
C ILE A 145 4.69 -5.39 -32.31
N SER A 146 5.58 -4.77 -33.08
CA SER A 146 6.58 -5.48 -33.90
C SER A 146 7.75 -6.08 -33.09
N SER A 147 8.00 -5.60 -31.87
CA SER A 147 9.10 -6.05 -31.01
C SER A 147 8.72 -7.28 -30.17
N PRO A 148 9.34 -8.46 -30.35
CA PRO A 148 9.04 -9.66 -29.57
C PRO A 148 9.32 -9.51 -28.07
N VAL A 149 10.36 -8.75 -27.72
CA VAL A 149 10.73 -8.43 -26.33
C VAL A 149 9.67 -7.54 -25.69
N LEU A 150 9.15 -6.57 -26.43
CA LEU A 150 8.10 -5.69 -25.96
C LEU A 150 6.76 -6.43 -25.87
N HIS A 151 6.43 -7.25 -26.86
CA HIS A 151 5.28 -8.13 -26.87
C HIS A 151 5.27 -9.03 -25.63
N LYS A 152 6.40 -9.71 -25.34
CA LYS A 152 6.53 -10.56 -24.14
C LYS A 152 6.38 -9.75 -22.83
N LYS A 153 6.94 -8.54 -22.76
CA LYS A 153 6.82 -7.66 -21.58
C LYS A 153 5.40 -7.15 -21.36
N ILE A 154 4.75 -6.65 -22.41
CA ILE A 154 3.36 -6.17 -22.34
C ILE A 154 2.44 -7.37 -22.08
N SER A 155 2.67 -8.53 -22.70
CA SER A 155 1.89 -9.77 -22.47
C SER A 155 2.00 -10.27 -21.03
N LEU A 156 3.17 -10.15 -20.38
CA LEU A 156 3.32 -10.42 -18.95
C LEU A 156 2.53 -9.42 -18.08
N MET A 157 2.54 -8.14 -18.45
CA MET A 157 1.86 -7.06 -17.71
C MET A 157 0.33 -7.04 -17.88
N THR A 158 -0.14 -7.30 -19.09
CA THR A 158 -1.56 -7.42 -19.46
C THR A 158 -1.97 -8.89 -19.52
N SER A 159 -1.18 -9.77 -18.89
CA SER A 159 -1.51 -11.17 -18.83
C SER A 159 -2.92 -11.30 -18.30
N GLU A 160 -3.61 -12.33 -18.77
CA GLU A 160 -4.99 -12.64 -18.37
C GLU A 160 -5.17 -12.61 -16.85
N ILE A 161 -4.10 -12.77 -16.08
CA ILE A 161 -4.03 -12.62 -14.62
C ILE A 161 -4.23 -11.19 -14.14
N HIS A 162 -3.57 -10.17 -14.69
CA HIS A 162 -3.79 -8.79 -14.23
C HIS A 162 -5.22 -8.34 -14.58
N PHE A 163 -5.70 -8.75 -15.75
CA PHE A 163 -7.04 -8.48 -16.27
C PHE A 163 -8.14 -9.25 -15.52
N LYS A 164 -7.91 -10.54 -15.22
CA LYS A 164 -8.79 -11.32 -14.34
C LYS A 164 -8.74 -10.72 -12.95
N LEU A 165 -7.58 -10.48 -12.35
CA LEU A 165 -7.45 -9.86 -11.02
C LEU A 165 -8.16 -8.50 -10.92
N ASP A 166 -8.04 -7.58 -11.89
CA ASP A 166 -8.73 -6.28 -11.82
C ASP A 166 -10.24 -6.36 -12.08
N THR A 167 -10.68 -7.18 -13.05
CA THR A 167 -12.12 -7.46 -13.27
C THR A 167 -12.72 -8.20 -12.07
N PHE A 168 -11.89 -8.97 -11.36
CA PHE A 168 -12.19 -9.71 -10.15
C PHE A 168 -12.18 -8.82 -8.90
N PHE A 169 -11.34 -7.79 -8.83
CA PHE A 169 -11.33 -6.81 -7.76
C PHE A 169 -12.42 -5.73 -7.91
N SER A 170 -12.83 -5.41 -9.14
CA SER A 170 -13.86 -4.40 -9.45
C SER A 170 -15.29 -4.93 -9.42
N GLN A 171 -15.52 -6.23 -9.65
CA GLN A 171 -16.85 -6.83 -9.57
C GLN A 171 -17.07 -7.46 -8.19
N LYS A 172 -18.15 -7.05 -7.51
CA LYS A 172 -18.63 -7.63 -6.23
C LYS A 172 -18.45 -9.15 -6.23
N LEU A 173 -17.48 -9.64 -5.46
CA LEU A 173 -17.18 -11.07 -5.42
C LEU A 173 -17.70 -11.76 -4.17
N THR A 174 -18.38 -12.87 -4.44
CA THR A 174 -18.66 -13.96 -3.51
C THR A 174 -17.50 -14.97 -3.50
N ARG A 175 -17.39 -15.75 -2.42
CA ARG A 175 -16.32 -16.72 -2.05
C ARG A 175 -15.74 -17.65 -3.16
N HIS A 176 -16.40 -17.85 -4.31
CA HIS A 176 -16.05 -18.95 -5.22
C HIS A 176 -15.01 -18.65 -6.32
N ARG A 177 -14.75 -17.38 -6.71
CA ARG A 177 -13.86 -17.15 -7.87
C ARG A 177 -12.35 -17.15 -7.55
N TRP A 178 -11.94 -16.98 -6.29
CA TRP A 178 -10.51 -16.91 -5.92
C TRP A 178 -9.75 -18.17 -6.35
N ILE A 179 -10.41 -19.34 -6.26
CA ILE A 179 -9.83 -20.64 -6.58
C ILE A 179 -9.39 -20.72 -8.06
N GLU A 180 -10.15 -20.13 -8.99
CA GLU A 180 -9.90 -20.19 -10.43
C GLU A 180 -8.69 -19.35 -10.87
N THR A 181 -8.44 -18.22 -10.22
CA THR A 181 -7.27 -17.36 -10.54
C THR A 181 -5.96 -18.04 -10.13
N PHE A 182 -5.99 -18.83 -9.06
CA PHE A 182 -4.83 -19.61 -8.64
C PHE A 182 -4.50 -20.75 -9.60
N ASP A 183 -5.49 -21.43 -10.18
CA ASP A 183 -5.24 -22.48 -11.18
C ASP A 183 -4.57 -21.93 -12.44
N ILE A 184 -4.86 -20.67 -12.80
CA ILE A 184 -4.20 -19.98 -13.91
C ILE A 184 -2.75 -19.64 -13.56
N LEU A 185 -2.49 -19.20 -12.33
CA LEU A 185 -1.14 -18.89 -11.84
C LEU A 185 -0.27 -20.15 -11.72
N ASP A 186 -0.84 -21.28 -11.30
CA ASP A 186 -0.19 -22.58 -11.26
C ASP A 186 0.16 -23.08 -12.67
N LYS A 187 -0.76 -22.92 -13.62
CA LYS A 187 -0.55 -23.26 -15.04
C LYS A 187 0.55 -22.43 -15.71
N LEU A 188 0.88 -21.24 -15.19
CA LEU A 188 1.93 -20.40 -15.77
C LEU A 188 3.37 -20.80 -15.41
N GLN A 189 3.59 -21.87 -14.65
CA GLN A 189 4.93 -22.39 -14.32
C GLN A 189 5.92 -21.26 -13.97
N LEU A 190 5.58 -20.41 -13.00
CA LEU A 190 6.51 -19.44 -12.43
C LEU A 190 7.54 -20.18 -11.57
N TYR A 191 8.50 -20.85 -12.23
CA TYR A 191 9.51 -21.73 -11.64
C TYR A 191 10.21 -21.08 -10.43
N GLY A 192 10.08 -21.71 -9.27
CA GLY A 192 10.87 -21.48 -8.05
C GLY A 192 10.18 -20.70 -6.92
N LYS A 193 9.26 -19.77 -7.22
CA LYS A 193 8.47 -19.02 -6.20
C LYS A 193 6.99 -19.40 -6.15
N SER A 194 6.53 -20.25 -7.07
CA SER A 194 5.19 -20.86 -7.05
C SER A 194 4.91 -21.59 -5.74
N ASN A 195 5.91 -22.24 -5.13
CA ASN A 195 5.71 -23.05 -3.94
C ASN A 195 5.20 -22.25 -2.74
N LEU A 196 5.76 -21.06 -2.44
CA LEU A 196 5.28 -20.30 -1.27
C LEU A 196 3.86 -19.75 -1.47
N LEU A 197 3.52 -19.26 -2.66
CA LEU A 197 2.16 -18.76 -2.92
C LEU A 197 1.14 -19.90 -2.92
N TYR A 198 1.54 -21.07 -3.40
CA TYR A 198 0.76 -22.29 -3.33
C TYR A 198 0.59 -22.77 -1.87
N GLU A 199 1.68 -22.83 -1.10
CA GLU A 199 1.68 -23.13 0.35
C GLU A 199 0.70 -22.20 1.07
N VAL A 200 0.83 -20.88 0.89
CA VAL A 200 -0.06 -19.89 1.50
C VAL A 200 -1.52 -20.12 1.14
N LYS A 201 -1.82 -20.43 -0.13
CA LYS A 201 -3.19 -20.76 -0.57
C LYS A 201 -3.71 -22.02 0.14
N VAL A 202 -2.94 -23.11 0.08
CA VAL A 202 -3.31 -24.40 0.66
C VAL A 202 -3.58 -24.24 2.15
N ASP A 203 -2.71 -23.53 2.84
CA ASP A 203 -2.80 -23.30 4.27
C ASP A 203 -3.96 -22.39 4.64
N HIS A 204 -4.26 -21.35 3.86
CA HIS A 204 -5.48 -20.56 4.04
C HIS A 204 -6.75 -21.41 3.83
N CYS A 205 -6.76 -22.30 2.84
CA CYS A 205 -7.87 -23.24 2.66
C CYS A 205 -8.01 -24.22 3.84
N ARG A 206 -6.90 -24.63 4.46
CA ARG A 206 -6.91 -25.46 5.69
C ARG A 206 -7.50 -24.69 6.87
N LEU A 207 -7.05 -23.45 7.11
CA LEU A 207 -7.59 -22.59 8.16
C LEU A 207 -9.10 -22.34 7.97
N GLN A 208 -9.54 -22.13 6.72
CA GLN A 208 -10.95 -21.91 6.38
C GLN A 208 -11.88 -23.06 6.80
N ARG A 209 -11.41 -24.30 6.69
CA ARG A 209 -12.21 -25.48 7.03
C ARG A 209 -12.31 -25.69 8.54
N ALA A 210 -11.36 -25.17 9.30
CA ALA A 210 -11.18 -25.48 10.71
C ALA A 210 -11.59 -24.33 11.64
N SER A 211 -11.89 -23.15 11.12
CA SER A 211 -12.21 -21.95 11.91
C SER A 211 -13.06 -20.94 11.13
N ALA A 212 -13.67 -19.99 11.85
CA ALA A 212 -14.33 -18.87 11.20
C ALA A 212 -13.30 -17.96 10.53
N LEU A 213 -13.50 -17.68 9.24
CA LEU A 213 -12.54 -16.96 8.40
C LEU A 213 -13.18 -15.70 7.82
N LEU A 214 -12.59 -14.54 8.14
CA LEU A 214 -12.99 -13.18 7.75
C LEU A 214 -11.87 -12.50 6.94
N LEU A 215 -11.35 -13.17 5.91
CA LEU A 215 -10.22 -12.65 5.11
C LEU A 215 -10.65 -11.65 4.02
N ASP A 216 -11.94 -11.59 3.69
CA ASP A 216 -12.51 -10.67 2.70
C ASP A 216 -13.07 -9.41 3.38
N ILE A 217 -12.79 -9.20 4.68
CA ILE A 217 -13.32 -8.11 5.50
C ILE A 217 -13.06 -6.70 4.95
N ARG A 218 -12.09 -6.53 4.05
CA ARG A 218 -11.88 -5.26 3.34
C ARG A 218 -12.98 -4.95 2.33
N PHE A 219 -13.58 -5.98 1.76
CA PHE A 219 -14.52 -5.90 0.63
C PHE A 219 -15.94 -6.38 1.00
N SER A 220 -16.08 -7.14 2.08
CA SER A 220 -17.35 -7.70 2.54
C SER A 220 -17.87 -6.93 3.75
N GLN A 221 -18.95 -6.16 3.56
CA GLN A 221 -19.66 -5.51 4.67
C GLN A 221 -20.19 -6.54 5.68
N ALA A 222 -20.64 -7.70 5.21
CA ALA A 222 -21.12 -8.77 6.07
C ALA A 222 -20.02 -9.31 7.01
N GLU A 223 -18.78 -9.46 6.53
CA GLU A 223 -17.66 -9.87 7.39
C GLU A 223 -17.25 -8.75 8.36
N GLN A 224 -17.36 -7.48 7.96
CA GLN A 224 -17.14 -6.33 8.86
C GLN A 224 -18.18 -6.32 9.98
N ASP A 225 -19.45 -6.51 9.63
CA ASP A 225 -20.56 -6.57 10.58
C ASP A 225 -20.43 -7.77 11.50
N GLN A 226 -19.97 -8.92 10.99
CA GLN A 226 -19.69 -10.11 11.78
C GLN A 226 -18.58 -9.86 12.81
N LEU A 227 -17.47 -9.23 12.42
CA LEU A 227 -16.40 -8.91 13.37
C LEU A 227 -16.85 -7.87 14.41
N LEU A 228 -17.54 -6.81 13.96
CA LEU A 228 -18.08 -5.78 14.86
C LEU A 228 -19.11 -6.36 15.84
N GLY A 229 -19.96 -7.28 15.38
CA GLY A 229 -20.91 -8.00 16.20
C GLY A 229 -20.22 -8.80 17.30
N ALA A 230 -19.20 -9.60 16.94
CA ALA A 230 -18.44 -10.37 17.92
C ALA A 230 -17.75 -9.48 18.99
N ILE A 231 -17.18 -8.34 18.58
CA ILE A 231 -16.57 -7.37 19.51
C ILE A 231 -17.65 -6.72 20.38
N ALA A 232 -18.76 -6.29 19.79
CA ALA A 232 -19.87 -5.67 20.52
C ALA A 232 -20.47 -6.62 21.57
N ASP A 233 -20.66 -7.89 21.22
CA ASP A 233 -21.16 -8.91 22.12
C ASP A 233 -20.18 -9.18 23.25
N ALA A 234 -18.86 -9.18 22.97
CA ALA A 234 -17.87 -9.30 24.02
C ALA A 234 -17.95 -8.14 25.03
N ILE A 235 -18.06 -6.90 24.54
CA ILE A 235 -18.19 -5.71 25.39
C ILE A 235 -19.46 -5.78 26.23
N LYS A 236 -20.62 -5.99 25.59
CA LYS A 236 -21.94 -6.02 26.28
C LYS A 236 -22.02 -7.08 27.36
N ASN A 237 -21.38 -8.23 27.14
CA ASN A 237 -21.37 -9.34 28.09
C ASN A 237 -20.16 -9.34 29.03
N SER A 238 -19.34 -8.28 29.02
CA SER A 238 -18.07 -8.20 29.77
C SER A 238 -17.18 -9.44 29.59
N LYS A 239 -17.23 -10.04 28.39
CA LYS A 239 -16.44 -11.22 28.05
C LYS A 239 -15.05 -10.77 27.64
N PRO A 240 -13.97 -11.30 28.24
CA PRO A 240 -12.62 -10.97 27.83
C PRO A 240 -12.42 -11.35 26.36
N TYR A 241 -11.90 -10.41 25.56
CA TYR A 241 -11.72 -10.62 24.12
C TYR A 241 -10.46 -9.91 23.64
N LEU A 242 -9.69 -10.56 22.77
CA LEU A 242 -8.44 -10.02 22.23
C LEU A 242 -8.41 -10.18 20.71
N LEU A 243 -8.30 -9.05 20.02
CA LEU A 243 -7.98 -8.99 18.60
C LEU A 243 -6.53 -8.54 18.42
N LEU A 244 -5.70 -9.43 17.89
CA LEU A 244 -4.29 -9.17 17.56
C LEU A 244 -4.09 -9.24 16.05
N ARG A 245 -3.32 -8.32 15.48
CA ARG A 245 -3.01 -8.31 14.04
C ARG A 245 -1.53 -8.61 13.82
N LEU A 246 -1.27 -9.45 12.82
CA LEU A 246 0.05 -9.92 12.40
C LEU A 246 0.37 -9.30 11.04
N GLY A 247 1.15 -8.21 11.03
CA GLY A 247 1.79 -7.67 9.83
C GLY A 247 3.21 -8.17 9.71
N ASP A 248 3.94 -7.78 8.67
CA ASP A 248 5.34 -8.18 8.49
C ASP A 248 6.25 -7.70 9.64
N GLY A 249 5.84 -6.65 10.36
CA GLY A 249 6.43 -6.15 11.60
C GLY A 249 6.59 -7.24 12.67
N GLU A 250 5.50 -7.97 12.89
CA GLU A 250 5.32 -8.94 13.98
C GLU A 250 6.15 -10.21 13.82
N SER A 251 6.72 -10.46 12.63
CA SER A 251 7.71 -11.52 12.42
C SER A 251 8.93 -11.41 13.33
N TYR A 252 9.17 -10.23 13.90
CA TYR A 252 10.19 -9.99 14.90
C TYR A 252 10.13 -10.97 16.09
N ALA A 253 8.94 -11.44 16.49
CA ALA A 253 8.79 -12.42 17.57
C ALA A 253 9.20 -13.86 17.19
N PHE A 254 9.27 -14.15 15.89
CA PHE A 254 9.44 -15.49 15.33
C PHE A 254 10.77 -15.66 14.60
N MET A 255 11.43 -14.54 14.28
CA MET A 255 12.79 -14.51 13.77
C MET A 255 13.74 -14.91 14.91
N GLY A 256 14.16 -16.18 14.95
CA GLY A 256 15.25 -16.61 15.82
C GLY A 256 16.59 -15.94 15.46
N ASP A 257 17.66 -16.30 16.16
CA ASP A 257 18.99 -15.64 16.06
C ASP A 257 19.58 -15.61 14.64
N LYS A 258 19.14 -16.52 13.76
CA LYS A 258 19.55 -16.58 12.34
C LYS A 258 19.21 -15.32 11.52
N HIS A 259 18.36 -14.44 12.05
CA HIS A 259 17.95 -13.20 11.41
C HIS A 259 18.25 -11.94 12.24
N SER A 260 19.26 -11.99 13.12
CA SER A 260 19.66 -10.86 13.98
C SER A 260 19.88 -9.55 13.21
N GLY A 261 20.39 -9.61 11.97
CA GLY A 261 20.52 -8.43 11.10
C GLY A 261 19.18 -7.75 10.77
N ASP A 262 18.13 -8.53 10.48
CA ASP A 262 16.79 -8.00 10.21
C ASP A 262 16.17 -7.40 11.49
N MET A 263 16.41 -8.03 12.64
CA MET A 263 15.97 -7.53 13.94
C MET A 263 16.61 -6.19 14.25
N ASN A 264 17.94 -6.08 14.14
CA ASN A 264 18.67 -4.83 14.37
C ASN A 264 18.20 -3.70 13.45
N VAL A 265 17.90 -3.99 12.18
CA VAL A 265 17.36 -2.98 11.25
C VAL A 265 15.98 -2.47 11.71
N ARG A 266 15.12 -3.37 12.21
CA ARG A 266 13.80 -3.00 12.75
C ARG A 266 13.91 -2.22 14.05
N GLU A 267 14.77 -2.67 14.96
CA GLU A 267 15.04 -2.04 16.25
C GLU A 267 15.56 -0.61 16.07
N ASN A 268 16.55 -0.41 15.19
CA ASN A 268 17.03 0.92 14.83
C ASN A 268 15.91 1.80 14.27
N LYS A 269 15.02 1.24 13.45
CA LYS A 269 13.89 1.99 12.90
C LYS A 269 12.88 2.40 13.98
N TRP A 270 12.51 1.47 14.86
CA TRP A 270 11.45 1.65 15.87
C TRP A 270 11.91 2.39 17.12
N TRP A 271 13.12 2.10 17.60
CA TRP A 271 13.61 2.52 18.92
C TRP A 271 14.91 3.32 18.84
N GLY A 272 15.50 3.43 17.65
CA GLY A 272 16.70 4.24 17.40
C GLY A 272 18.01 3.53 17.67
N GLN A 273 17.96 2.32 18.23
CA GLN A 273 19.13 1.50 18.55
C GLN A 273 18.74 0.01 18.65
N PRO A 274 19.69 -0.93 18.49
CA PRO A 274 19.46 -2.33 18.80
C PRO A 274 19.21 -2.54 20.30
N LEU A 275 18.39 -3.53 20.64
CA LEU A 275 18.12 -3.92 22.03
C LEU A 275 19.13 -4.95 22.54
N ALA A 276 19.32 -4.97 23.86
CA ALA A 276 19.93 -6.10 24.53
C ALA A 276 19.07 -7.37 24.34
N SER A 277 19.71 -8.54 24.27
CA SER A 277 19.01 -9.81 24.04
C SER A 277 17.97 -10.13 25.11
N SER A 278 18.19 -9.75 26.37
CA SER A 278 17.21 -9.91 27.45
C SER A 278 15.95 -9.08 27.19
N THR A 279 16.09 -7.78 26.91
CA THR A 279 14.96 -6.88 26.59
C THR A 279 14.20 -7.35 25.35
N ARG A 280 14.93 -7.76 24.29
CA ARG A 280 14.34 -8.34 23.08
C ARG A 280 13.53 -9.58 23.37
N ASN A 281 14.10 -10.55 24.10
CA ASN A 281 13.44 -11.79 24.44
C ASN A 281 12.18 -11.54 25.28
N HIS A 282 12.25 -10.60 26.22
CA HIS A 282 11.12 -10.19 27.06
C HIS A 282 9.95 -9.67 26.22
N ILE A 283 10.16 -8.65 25.37
CA ILE A 283 9.07 -8.11 24.55
C ILE A 283 8.53 -9.14 23.53
N CYS A 284 9.38 -10.06 23.04
CA CYS A 284 8.93 -11.15 22.18
C CYS A 284 8.07 -12.17 22.95
N GLN A 285 8.37 -12.43 24.23
CA GLN A 285 7.56 -13.28 25.09
C GLN A 285 6.20 -12.63 25.38
N LEU A 286 6.17 -11.34 25.71
CA LEU A 286 4.92 -10.58 25.90
C LEU A 286 4.05 -10.59 24.64
N PHE A 287 4.65 -10.43 23.46
CA PHE A 287 3.94 -10.58 22.19
C PHE A 287 3.38 -12.00 22.01
N LYS A 288 4.17 -13.05 22.28
CA LYS A 288 3.74 -14.45 22.14
C LYS A 288 2.58 -14.79 23.08
N GLN A 289 2.55 -14.21 24.28
CA GLN A 289 1.41 -14.33 25.18
C GLN A 289 0.13 -13.77 24.54
N ALA A 290 0.18 -12.57 23.97
CA ALA A 290 -0.96 -12.00 23.25
C ALA A 290 -1.39 -12.85 22.05
N TYR A 291 -0.42 -13.41 21.33
CA TYR A 291 -0.66 -14.27 20.19
C TYR A 291 -1.38 -15.57 20.55
N TYR A 292 -0.93 -16.29 21.58
CA TYR A 292 -1.56 -17.53 22.02
C TYR A 292 -2.91 -17.32 22.71
N GLN A 293 -3.14 -16.14 23.29
CA GLN A 293 -4.40 -15.79 23.94
C GLN A 293 -5.43 -15.16 23.00
N ALA A 294 -5.12 -14.90 21.73
CA ALA A 294 -6.02 -14.17 20.85
C ALA A 294 -7.32 -14.94 20.55
N ASP A 295 -8.46 -14.24 20.64
CA ASP A 295 -9.76 -14.75 20.18
C ASP A 295 -9.96 -14.46 18.69
N CYS A 296 -9.33 -13.38 18.21
CA CYS A 296 -9.26 -13.05 16.80
C CYS A 296 -7.82 -12.70 16.39
N LEU A 297 -7.35 -13.38 15.34
CA LEU A 297 -6.05 -13.15 14.74
C LEU A 297 -6.20 -12.56 13.34
N GLY A 298 -5.80 -11.30 13.19
CA GLY A 298 -5.64 -10.66 11.89
C GLY A 298 -4.37 -11.17 11.21
N ILE A 299 -4.48 -11.87 10.08
CA ILE A 299 -3.35 -12.46 9.35
C ILE A 299 -3.18 -11.83 7.96
N PRO A 300 -1.98 -11.85 7.36
CA PRO A 300 -1.77 -11.34 6.01
C PRO A 300 -2.62 -12.11 4.99
N SER A 301 -3.45 -11.42 4.20
CA SER A 301 -4.20 -12.03 3.10
C SER A 301 -3.30 -12.66 2.03
N CYS A 302 -3.81 -13.63 1.27
CA CYS A 302 -3.14 -14.12 0.06
C CYS A 302 -2.77 -12.97 -0.90
N TYR A 303 -3.64 -11.95 -0.98
CA TYR A 303 -3.37 -10.72 -1.73
C TYR A 303 -2.10 -10.00 -1.25
N ARG A 304 -1.87 -9.88 0.06
CA ARG A 304 -0.64 -9.28 0.62
C ARG A 304 0.59 -10.05 0.16
N PHE A 305 0.56 -11.39 0.20
CA PHE A 305 1.65 -12.21 -0.32
C PHE A 305 1.84 -11.99 -1.83
N TYR A 306 0.77 -12.03 -2.62
CA TYR A 306 0.83 -11.78 -4.05
C TYR A 306 1.46 -10.41 -4.36
N ARG A 307 0.94 -9.32 -3.78
CA ARG A 307 1.44 -7.97 -4.02
C ARG A 307 2.90 -7.83 -3.62
N ASP A 308 3.30 -8.35 -2.45
CA ASP A 308 4.65 -8.13 -1.95
C ASP A 308 5.69 -9.06 -2.61
N TYR A 309 5.28 -10.22 -3.10
CA TYR A 309 6.15 -11.16 -3.81
C TYR A 309 6.17 -10.97 -5.33
N LEU A 310 5.11 -10.42 -5.94
CA LEU A 310 5.02 -10.22 -7.39
C LEU A 310 5.06 -8.75 -7.80
N GLY A 311 4.69 -7.83 -6.91
CA GLY A 311 4.82 -6.37 -7.11
C GLY A 311 6.26 -5.86 -7.05
N MET A 312 7.25 -6.75 -7.03
CA MET A 312 8.64 -6.38 -7.32
C MET A 312 8.72 -5.80 -8.75
N ASN A 313 9.57 -4.78 -8.95
CA ASN A 313 9.87 -4.32 -10.30
C ASN A 313 10.27 -5.53 -11.15
N LEU A 314 9.67 -5.72 -12.32
CA LEU A 314 10.01 -6.87 -13.19
C LEU A 314 11.51 -6.96 -13.50
N LYS A 315 12.24 -5.84 -13.44
CA LYS A 315 13.71 -5.78 -13.52
C LYS A 315 14.39 -6.63 -12.44
N ASP A 316 13.81 -6.66 -11.26
CA ASP A 316 14.26 -7.36 -10.06
C ASP A 316 13.98 -8.86 -10.17
N TYR A 317 12.81 -9.18 -10.72
CA TYR A 317 12.36 -10.53 -11.08
C TYR A 317 13.26 -11.16 -12.17
N LEU A 318 13.64 -10.38 -13.19
CA LEU A 318 14.44 -10.87 -14.32
C LEU A 318 15.94 -11.02 -14.02
N THR A 319 16.47 -10.38 -12.98
CA THR A 319 17.91 -10.47 -12.66
C THR A 319 18.32 -11.76 -11.95
N PHE A 320 17.38 -12.63 -11.56
CA PHE A 320 17.55 -13.93 -10.87
C PHE A 320 18.44 -13.96 -9.60
N ASN A 321 19.19 -12.90 -9.29
CA ASN A 321 20.02 -12.74 -8.11
C ASN A 321 19.28 -11.86 -7.11
N ARG A 322 18.40 -12.42 -6.25
CA ARG A 322 17.80 -11.61 -5.19
C ARG A 322 17.64 -12.27 -3.83
N ILE A 323 18.30 -11.62 -2.88
CA ILE A 323 18.03 -11.61 -1.45
C ILE A 323 16.57 -11.15 -1.26
N GLU A 324 15.74 -11.98 -0.60
CA GLU A 324 14.37 -11.62 -0.20
C GLU A 324 14.39 -10.27 0.54
N SER A 325 13.33 -9.46 0.46
CA SER A 325 13.26 -8.27 1.31
C SER A 325 13.01 -8.66 2.77
N VAL A 326 13.37 -7.79 3.72
CA VAL A 326 13.08 -7.97 5.16
C VAL A 326 11.57 -8.19 5.41
N SER A 327 10.73 -7.53 4.61
CA SER A 327 9.27 -7.67 4.68
C SER A 327 8.80 -9.03 4.15
N GLN A 328 9.35 -9.50 3.02
CA GLN A 328 9.05 -10.83 2.45
C GLN A 328 9.43 -11.95 3.41
N ARG A 329 10.65 -11.92 3.96
CA ARG A 329 11.09 -12.85 5.00
C ARG A 329 10.17 -12.82 6.21
N GLY A 330 9.75 -11.62 6.61
CA GLY A 330 8.80 -11.43 7.70
C GLY A 330 7.46 -12.12 7.45
N LEU A 331 6.83 -11.86 6.32
CA LEU A 331 5.55 -12.49 5.96
C LEU A 331 5.66 -14.02 5.92
N LYS A 332 6.76 -14.55 5.35
CA LYS A 332 7.04 -15.99 5.30
C LYS A 332 7.21 -16.59 6.69
N SER A 333 7.93 -15.91 7.58
CA SER A 333 8.14 -16.35 8.96
C SER A 333 6.83 -16.42 9.74
N ILE A 334 5.95 -15.41 9.58
CA ILE A 334 4.64 -15.39 10.23
C ILE A 334 3.77 -16.52 9.70
N HIS A 335 3.73 -16.71 8.38
CA HIS A 335 2.92 -17.75 7.78
C HIS A 335 3.34 -19.13 8.29
N ARG A 336 4.63 -19.45 8.25
CA ARG A 336 5.15 -20.73 8.76
C ARG A 336 4.82 -20.93 10.23
N GLN A 337 5.14 -19.95 11.06
CA GLN A 337 4.86 -20.04 12.50
C GLN A 337 3.37 -20.22 12.79
N LEU A 338 2.50 -19.49 12.08
CA LEU A 338 1.06 -19.59 12.22
C LEU A 338 0.56 -20.99 11.95
N ILE A 339 1.01 -21.59 10.85
CA ILE A 339 0.59 -22.92 10.45
C ILE A 339 1.14 -23.98 11.39
N ASP A 340 2.41 -23.89 11.77
CA ASP A 340 3.03 -24.78 12.75
C ASP A 340 2.31 -24.72 14.10
N ASP A 341 2.08 -23.52 14.65
CA ASP A 341 1.43 -23.35 15.95
C ASP A 341 -0.05 -23.71 15.92
N TYR A 342 -0.74 -23.55 14.78
CA TYR A 342 -2.10 -24.02 14.60
C TYR A 342 -2.17 -25.56 14.52
N HIS A 343 -1.25 -26.20 13.80
CA HIS A 343 -1.17 -27.66 13.71
C HIS A 343 -0.83 -28.31 15.04
N HIS A 344 0.07 -27.70 15.82
CA HIS A 344 0.47 -28.16 17.15
C HIS A 344 -0.42 -27.62 18.28
N GLU A 345 -1.60 -27.09 17.96
CA GLU A 345 -2.63 -26.66 18.92
C GLU A 345 -2.17 -25.64 19.97
N LYS A 346 -1.12 -24.86 19.65
CA LYS A 346 -0.70 -23.74 20.50
C LYS A 346 -1.63 -22.54 20.37
N ILE A 347 -2.33 -22.44 19.24
CA ILE A 347 -3.42 -21.48 19.03
C ILE A 347 -4.75 -22.24 19.17
N SER A 348 -5.70 -21.64 19.88
CA SER A 348 -7.04 -22.19 20.03
C SER A 348 -7.69 -22.50 18.69
N LYS A 349 -8.33 -23.67 18.56
CA LYS A 349 -9.14 -24.03 17.38
C LYS A 349 -10.38 -23.15 17.21
N GLN A 350 -10.77 -22.43 18.27
CA GLN A 350 -11.90 -21.49 18.25
C GLN A 350 -11.50 -20.07 17.81
N VAL A 351 -10.22 -19.83 17.53
CA VAL A 351 -9.76 -18.52 17.07
C VAL A 351 -10.46 -18.14 15.77
N VAL A 352 -10.86 -16.87 15.66
CA VAL A 352 -11.38 -16.30 14.42
C VAL A 352 -10.21 -15.70 13.65
N PHE A 353 -9.96 -16.15 12.43
CA PHE A 353 -8.98 -15.49 11.58
C PHE A 353 -9.65 -14.37 10.78
N CYS A 354 -9.06 -13.19 10.78
CA CYS A 354 -9.46 -12.09 9.90
C CYS A 354 -8.27 -11.55 9.11
N GLU A 355 -8.50 -10.62 8.19
CA GLU A 355 -7.40 -9.96 7.48
C GLU A 355 -6.68 -8.96 8.42
N HIS A 356 -5.34 -8.95 8.47
CA HIS A 356 -4.56 -8.10 9.39
C HIS A 356 -4.77 -6.59 9.20
N ARG A 357 -5.33 -6.16 8.06
CA ARG A 357 -5.74 -4.78 7.79
C ARG A 357 -7.19 -4.49 8.13
N CYS A 358 -7.92 -5.41 8.77
CA CYS A 358 -9.28 -5.19 9.27
C CYS A 358 -9.45 -3.85 10.01
N HIS A 359 -8.44 -3.38 10.76
CA HIS A 359 -8.46 -2.07 11.42
C HIS A 359 -8.82 -0.89 10.51
N GLN A 360 -8.45 -0.93 9.22
CA GLN A 360 -8.70 0.17 8.27
C GLN A 360 -10.17 0.28 7.86
N THR A 361 -10.91 -0.83 7.91
CA THR A 361 -12.34 -0.86 7.55
C THR A 361 -13.23 -0.86 8.80
N VAL A 362 -12.81 -1.59 9.83
CA VAL A 362 -13.61 -1.87 11.03
C VAL A 362 -13.44 -0.80 12.10
N PHE A 363 -12.26 -0.21 12.27
CA PHE A 363 -11.95 0.73 13.36
C PHE A 363 -11.94 2.19 12.92
N ARG A 364 -12.90 2.56 12.08
CA ARG A 364 -13.19 3.96 11.78
C ARG A 364 -13.88 4.63 12.97
N LEU A 365 -13.73 5.94 13.10
CA LEU A 365 -14.19 6.69 14.29
C LEU A 365 -15.69 6.47 14.62
N PRO A 366 -16.63 6.46 13.65
CA PRO A 366 -18.04 6.19 13.96
C PRO A 366 -18.29 4.81 14.57
N GLN A 367 -17.61 3.77 14.06
CA GLN A 367 -17.71 2.39 14.54
C GLN A 367 -17.14 2.28 15.95
N ILE A 368 -15.98 2.90 16.20
CA ILE A 368 -15.38 2.93 17.54
C ILE A 368 -16.30 3.65 18.52
N LYS A 369 -16.83 4.83 18.18
CA LYS A 369 -17.79 5.56 19.03
C LYS A 369 -19.01 4.71 19.37
N LYS A 370 -19.49 3.88 18.45
CA LYS A 370 -20.58 2.92 18.71
C LYS A 370 -20.18 1.84 19.71
N LEU A 371 -19.00 1.24 19.58
CA LEU A 371 -18.49 0.25 20.53
C LEU A 371 -18.33 0.83 21.94
N MET A 372 -17.83 2.06 22.04
CA MET A 372 -17.61 2.78 23.31
C MET A 372 -18.90 3.01 24.10
N GLN A 373 -20.06 3.09 23.44
CA GLN A 373 -21.35 3.27 24.12
C GLN A 373 -21.71 2.08 25.02
N TRP A 374 -21.22 0.89 24.68
CA TRP A 374 -21.49 -0.34 25.44
C TRP A 374 -20.42 -0.62 26.50
N ALA A 375 -19.23 -0.03 26.36
CA ALA A 375 -18.15 -0.23 27.33
C ALA A 375 -18.39 0.63 28.59
N PRO A 376 -18.08 0.12 29.80
CA PRO A 376 -18.08 0.93 31.01
C PRO A 376 -17.10 2.11 30.88
N GLN A 377 -15.88 1.82 30.44
CA GLN A 377 -14.86 2.78 30.09
C GLN A 377 -14.13 2.34 28.81
N THR A 378 -13.60 3.31 28.07
CA THR A 378 -12.67 3.07 26.95
C THR A 378 -11.30 3.64 27.29
N ILE A 379 -10.26 2.82 27.17
CA ILE A 379 -8.87 3.23 27.39
C ILE A 379 -8.15 3.24 26.04
N ILE A 380 -7.58 4.38 25.66
CA ILE A 380 -6.79 4.50 24.43
C ILE A 380 -5.30 4.54 24.79
N VAL A 381 -4.58 3.50 24.40
CA VAL A 381 -3.13 3.35 24.61
C VAL A 381 -2.39 3.81 23.37
N SER A 382 -1.67 4.93 23.43
CA SER A 382 -0.94 5.46 22.28
C SER A 382 0.21 6.40 22.65
N LYS A 383 1.07 6.72 21.68
CA LYS A 383 2.16 7.71 21.86
C LYS A 383 1.69 9.16 21.96
N TYR A 384 0.43 9.43 21.62
CA TYR A 384 -0.10 10.79 21.50
C TYR A 384 -0.56 11.32 22.87
N ALA A 385 -0.41 12.62 23.05
CA ALA A 385 -0.93 13.32 24.23
C ALA A 385 -2.47 13.24 24.28
N GLN A 386 -3.02 13.39 25.49
CA GLN A 386 -4.45 13.33 25.75
C GLN A 386 -5.26 14.37 24.95
N ALA A 387 -4.83 15.64 24.94
CA ALA A 387 -5.58 16.76 24.36
C ALA A 387 -6.08 16.52 22.91
N PRO A 388 -5.23 16.14 21.94
CA PRO A 388 -5.70 15.93 20.57
C PRO A 388 -6.64 14.73 20.41
N LEU A 389 -6.50 13.69 21.22
CA LEU A 389 -7.41 12.55 21.19
C LEU A 389 -8.73 12.86 21.91
N ALA A 390 -8.70 13.58 23.03
CA ALA A 390 -9.90 13.99 23.77
C ALA A 390 -10.86 14.80 22.89
N ALA A 391 -10.32 15.68 22.04
CA ALA A 391 -11.09 16.46 21.08
C ALA A 391 -11.86 15.61 20.05
N LEU A 392 -11.43 14.38 19.77
CA LEU A 392 -12.10 13.49 18.80
C LEU A 392 -13.27 12.72 19.42
N PHE A 393 -13.16 12.35 20.69
CA PHE A 393 -14.10 11.42 21.32
C PHE A 393 -15.20 12.11 22.13
N GLU A 394 -14.97 13.33 22.64
CA GLU A 394 -15.98 14.16 23.33
C GLU A 394 -16.78 13.38 24.39
N SER A 395 -16.12 12.51 25.16
CA SER A 395 -16.78 11.62 26.11
C SER A 395 -15.97 11.45 27.39
N GLU A 396 -16.65 11.59 28.53
CA GLU A 396 -16.09 11.40 29.87
C GLU A 396 -15.72 9.92 30.14
N LYS A 397 -16.22 8.99 29.32
CA LYS A 397 -15.92 7.56 29.43
C LYS A 397 -14.60 7.16 28.78
N VAL A 398 -13.76 8.13 28.41
CA VAL A 398 -12.49 7.86 27.71
C VAL A 398 -11.31 8.25 28.57
N ALA A 399 -10.51 7.25 28.95
CA ALA A 399 -9.20 7.46 29.52
C ALA A 399 -8.13 7.37 28.42
N PHE A 400 -7.09 8.19 28.56
CA PHE A 400 -5.96 8.22 27.64
C PHE A 400 -4.72 7.77 28.39
N PHE A 401 -4.10 6.69 27.91
CA PHE A 401 -2.89 6.12 28.48
C PHE A 401 -1.72 6.37 27.53
N GLN A 402 -0.96 7.43 27.82
CA GLN A 402 0.15 7.85 26.98
C GLN A 402 1.39 6.99 27.23
N ILE A 403 1.99 6.50 26.14
CA ILE A 403 3.25 5.75 26.14
C ILE A 403 4.36 6.53 25.40
N PRO A 404 5.63 6.13 25.55
CA PRO A 404 6.74 6.75 24.81
C PRO A 404 6.58 6.59 23.30
N GLY A 405 7.03 7.59 22.55
CA GLY A 405 7.07 7.55 21.09
C GLY A 405 8.20 6.67 20.53
N GLU A 406 8.26 6.55 19.22
CA GLU A 406 9.36 5.88 18.53
C GLU A 406 10.69 6.65 18.69
N ARG A 407 11.82 5.94 18.63
CA ARG A 407 13.19 6.50 18.59
C ARG A 407 13.62 7.35 19.79
N GLN A 408 13.17 7.01 20.99
CA GLN A 408 13.59 7.69 22.22
C GLN A 408 14.78 7.01 22.95
N GLY A 409 15.50 6.09 22.29
CA GLY A 409 16.65 5.42 22.89
C GLY A 409 16.27 4.61 24.13
N ASN A 410 16.90 4.86 25.27
CA ASN A 410 16.65 4.12 26.52
C ASN A 410 15.32 4.46 27.20
N THR A 411 14.64 5.55 26.81
CA THR A 411 13.30 5.87 27.30
C THR A 411 12.20 5.29 26.40
N SER A 412 12.58 4.51 25.38
CA SER A 412 11.62 3.85 24.50
C SER A 412 10.87 2.73 25.24
N LEU A 413 9.66 2.44 24.76
CA LEU A 413 8.74 1.51 25.39
C LEU A 413 9.32 0.14 25.78
N PRO A 414 10.20 -0.53 24.99
CA PRO A 414 10.76 -1.83 25.37
C PRO A 414 11.44 -1.89 26.73
N TYR A 415 12.04 -0.78 27.19
CA TYR A 415 12.77 -0.71 28.46
C TYR A 415 11.86 -0.53 29.68
N HIS A 416 10.63 -0.07 29.46
CA HIS A 416 9.68 0.28 30.52
C HIS A 416 8.34 -0.44 30.34
N VAL A 417 8.28 -1.48 29.51
CA VAL A 417 7.02 -2.14 29.14
C VAL A 417 6.29 -2.69 30.37
N ASP A 418 7.03 -3.18 31.37
CA ASP A 418 6.46 -3.70 32.61
C ASP A 418 5.87 -2.58 33.47
N ASP A 419 6.58 -1.47 33.66
CA ASP A 419 6.10 -0.30 34.40
C ASP A 419 4.81 0.26 33.79
N TYR A 420 4.77 0.38 32.46
CA TYR A 420 3.58 0.80 31.73
C TYR A 420 2.47 -0.25 31.80
N THR A 421 2.79 -1.55 31.80
CA THR A 421 1.79 -2.61 31.96
C THR A 421 1.15 -2.57 33.33
N SER A 422 1.94 -2.45 34.41
CA SER A 422 1.42 -2.31 35.78
C SER A 422 0.57 -1.06 35.94
N SER A 423 1.03 0.07 35.38
CA SER A 423 0.26 1.32 35.40
C SER A 423 -1.05 1.19 34.64
N LEU A 424 -1.04 0.56 33.45
CA LEU A 424 -2.25 0.30 32.69
C LEU A 424 -3.22 -0.59 33.47
N LEU A 425 -2.75 -1.71 34.03
CA LEU A 425 -3.57 -2.65 34.80
C LEU A 425 -4.29 -1.99 35.99
N SER A 426 -3.67 -0.99 36.63
CA SER A 426 -4.30 -0.25 37.73
C SER A 426 -5.54 0.57 37.31
N LEU A 427 -5.68 0.84 36.01
CA LEU A 427 -6.80 1.59 35.44
C LEU A 427 -7.92 0.68 34.92
N LEU A 428 -7.66 -0.62 34.71
CA LEU A 428 -8.57 -1.51 34.01
C LEU A 428 -9.62 -2.13 34.91
N ARG A 429 -10.82 -2.31 34.36
CA ARG A 429 -11.92 -3.06 34.95
C ARG A 429 -12.44 -4.09 33.95
N PRO A 430 -12.99 -5.22 34.41
CA PRO A 430 -13.66 -6.17 33.53
C PRO A 430 -14.72 -5.50 32.66
N GLY A 431 -14.75 -5.84 31.37
CA GLY A 431 -15.66 -5.25 30.38
C GLY A 431 -15.21 -3.94 29.74
N ASP A 432 -14.12 -3.32 30.22
CA ASP A 432 -13.56 -2.12 29.57
C ASP A 432 -13.10 -2.41 28.13
N LEU A 433 -13.19 -1.38 27.27
CA LEU A 433 -12.67 -1.42 25.91
C LEU A 433 -11.28 -0.80 25.85
N VAL A 434 -10.25 -1.59 25.54
CA VAL A 434 -8.86 -1.12 25.43
C VAL A 434 -8.43 -1.07 23.98
N LEU A 435 -8.14 0.12 23.46
CA LEU A 435 -7.70 0.36 22.09
C LEU A 435 -6.19 0.62 22.06
N VAL A 436 -5.42 -0.30 21.45
CA VAL A 436 -3.95 -0.24 21.49
C VAL A 436 -3.35 0.18 20.14
N GLY A 437 -2.71 1.35 20.12
CA GLY A 437 -1.93 1.91 19.01
C GLY A 437 -0.46 2.11 19.39
N ALA A 438 0.22 1.01 19.73
CA ALA A 438 1.51 1.04 20.45
C ALA A 438 2.67 0.26 19.77
N GLY A 439 2.56 -0.01 18.46
CA GLY A 439 3.58 -0.75 17.71
C GLY A 439 3.79 -2.19 18.24
N PHE A 440 4.99 -2.74 18.02
CA PHE A 440 5.30 -4.12 18.40
C PHE A 440 5.41 -4.32 19.92
N ALA A 441 6.15 -3.44 20.62
CA ALA A 441 6.37 -3.57 22.06
C ALA A 441 5.06 -3.47 22.88
N GLY A 442 4.10 -2.66 22.42
CA GLY A 442 2.81 -2.51 23.10
C GLY A 442 1.82 -3.66 22.87
N LYS A 443 2.15 -4.69 22.09
CA LYS A 443 1.25 -5.84 21.91
C LYS A 443 1.06 -6.65 23.20
N GLY A 444 2.02 -6.59 24.13
CA GLY A 444 1.88 -7.17 25.47
C GLY A 444 0.69 -6.58 26.25
N PHE A 445 0.37 -5.31 26.04
CA PHE A 445 -0.78 -4.66 26.67
C PHE A 445 -2.12 -5.33 26.30
N LEU A 446 -2.22 -5.94 25.13
CA LEU A 446 -3.43 -6.64 24.70
C LEU A 446 -3.69 -7.88 25.58
N ALA A 447 -2.65 -8.68 25.84
CA ALA A 447 -2.73 -9.85 26.71
C ALA A 447 -3.04 -9.46 28.16
N ALA A 448 -2.35 -8.43 28.67
CA ALA A 448 -2.57 -7.90 30.01
C ALA A 448 -4.02 -7.42 30.18
N ALA A 449 -4.53 -6.65 29.21
CA ALA A 449 -5.91 -6.15 29.23
C ALA A 449 -6.94 -7.29 29.16
N LYS A 450 -6.75 -8.28 28.27
CA LYS A 450 -7.63 -9.46 28.24
C LYS A 450 -7.60 -10.22 29.56
N SER A 451 -6.43 -10.39 30.17
CA SER A 451 -6.28 -11.07 31.46
C SER A 451 -6.97 -10.33 32.61
N ALA A 452 -7.08 -8.99 32.53
CA ALA A 452 -7.87 -8.16 33.44
C ALA A 452 -9.39 -8.19 33.16
N GLY A 453 -9.83 -8.98 32.19
CA GLY A 453 -11.24 -9.14 31.84
C GLY A 453 -11.77 -8.14 30.79
N CYS A 454 -10.88 -7.41 30.12
CA CYS A 454 -11.27 -6.38 29.15
C CYS A 454 -11.42 -6.93 27.72
N VAL A 455 -12.00 -6.10 26.86
CA VAL A 455 -11.97 -6.26 25.39
C VAL A 455 -10.82 -5.43 24.83
N ALA A 456 -9.75 -6.10 24.39
CA ALA A 456 -8.51 -5.50 23.91
C ALA A 456 -8.38 -5.58 22.38
N LEU A 457 -8.31 -4.43 21.72
CA LEU A 457 -8.26 -4.33 20.26
C LEU A 457 -6.96 -3.67 19.79
N ASP A 458 -6.23 -4.38 18.93
CA ASP A 458 -5.10 -3.83 18.21
C ASP A 458 -5.58 -2.89 17.09
N VAL A 459 -5.65 -1.59 17.36
CA VAL A 459 -6.06 -0.57 16.38
C VAL A 459 -4.88 -0.03 15.56
N GLY A 460 -3.65 -0.20 16.05
CA GLY A 460 -2.41 0.20 15.39
C GLY A 460 -2.44 1.62 14.84
N SER A 461 -2.14 1.77 13.54
CA SER A 461 -2.03 3.08 12.89
C SER A 461 -3.37 3.81 12.70
N MET A 462 -4.49 3.22 13.11
CA MET A 462 -5.76 3.95 13.09
C MET A 462 -5.74 5.14 14.04
N VAL A 463 -4.95 5.10 15.12
CA VAL A 463 -4.77 6.27 16.00
C VAL A 463 -4.12 7.43 15.24
N ASP A 464 -3.08 7.15 14.44
CA ASP A 464 -2.47 8.17 13.57
C ASP A 464 -3.52 8.72 12.57
N HIS A 465 -4.33 7.84 11.98
CA HIS A 465 -5.36 8.22 11.00
C HIS A 465 -6.48 9.07 11.61
N TRP A 466 -6.96 8.76 12.82
CA TRP A 466 -7.99 9.56 13.49
C TRP A 466 -7.52 11.00 13.74
N LEU A 467 -6.21 11.19 13.91
CA LEU A 467 -5.55 12.49 14.06
C LEU A 467 -5.16 13.14 12.72
N GLY A 468 -5.56 12.57 11.58
CA GLY A 468 -5.26 13.11 10.25
C GLY A 468 -3.83 12.83 9.75
N HIS A 469 -3.07 11.97 10.42
CA HIS A 469 -1.73 11.57 9.98
C HIS A 469 -1.81 10.38 9.02
N HIS A 470 -1.49 10.61 7.75
CA HIS A 470 -1.41 9.56 6.73
C HIS A 470 -0.05 8.85 6.79
N THR A 471 0.15 7.96 7.77
CA THR A 471 1.40 7.20 7.95
C THR A 471 1.53 5.97 7.03
N ARG A 472 0.46 5.66 6.26
CA ARG A 472 0.39 4.56 5.29
C ARG A 472 -0.06 5.08 3.92
N GLN A 473 0.42 4.48 2.84
CA GLN A 473 0.16 4.97 1.47
C GLN A 473 -1.27 4.62 1.03
N ILE A 474 -1.86 5.37 0.08
CA ILE A 474 -3.16 5.06 -0.54
C ILE A 474 -3.19 3.64 -1.12
N ALA A 475 -2.07 3.19 -1.69
CA ALA A 475 -1.89 1.81 -2.18
C ALA A 475 -1.96 0.73 -1.07
N ASP A 476 -1.99 1.14 0.20
CA ASP A 476 -2.31 0.25 1.30
C ASP A 476 -3.81 0.11 1.58
N PHE A 477 -4.65 0.99 1.04
CA PHE A 477 -6.10 1.05 1.28
C PHE A 477 -6.94 0.45 0.16
N VAL A 478 -6.41 0.39 -1.06
CA VAL A 478 -7.06 -0.22 -2.25
C VAL A 478 -6.64 -1.67 -2.42
#